data_AF-A0A0U2XCB5-F1
#
_entry.id   AF-A0A0U2XCB5-F1
#
_cell.length_a   1.000
_cell.length_b   1.000
_cell.length_c   1.000
_cell.angle_alpha   90.00
_cell.angle_beta   90.00
_cell.angle_gamma   90.00
#
_symmetry.space_group_name_H-M   'P 1'
#
loop_
_entity.id
_entity.type
_entity.pdbx_description
1 polymer ?
#
loop_
_entity_poly.entity_id
_entity_poly.type
_entity_poly.pdbx_seq_one_letter_code
_entity_poly.pdbx_strand_id
1 'polypeptide(L)'
;MKLFICLLLFALLSACSSVPPKPVVKSEMPSVSYQGRGAAAGPMLMGALGPAGIAVGFAIDVGIGKDIAAALEESKDQGFQLVTTQIAQQYPDVSSATLLKVDFQAQRGDDELAFATVELLLVSAEGEQLLCLQTEPGNLPQLKETSLGWSLITKAITARQACPND
;
A
#
# COMPACT_ATOMS: atom_id res chain seq x y z
N MET A 1 7.27 4.52 -53.64
CA MET A 1 6.28 5.06 -52.68
C MET A 1 5.31 4.02 -52.14
N LYS A 2 4.67 3.15 -52.95
CA LYS A 2 3.72 2.13 -52.45
C LYS A 2 4.32 1.10 -51.47
N LEU A 3 5.59 0.70 -51.67
CA LEU A 3 6.29 -0.26 -50.79
C LEU A 3 6.55 0.31 -49.38
N PHE A 4 6.91 1.59 -49.29
CA PHE A 4 7.15 2.27 -48.01
C PHE A 4 5.88 2.43 -47.19
N ILE A 5 4.73 2.66 -47.85
CA ILE A 5 3.42 2.77 -47.20
C ILE A 5 3.00 1.40 -46.61
N CYS A 6 3.20 0.30 -47.34
CA CYS A 6 2.92 -1.04 -46.81
C CYS A 6 3.80 -1.39 -45.60
N LEU A 7 5.08 -0.98 -45.60
CA LEU A 7 6.02 -1.27 -44.52
C LEU A 7 5.69 -0.46 -43.25
N LEU A 8 5.19 0.77 -43.41
CA LEU A 8 4.72 1.62 -42.31
C LEU A 8 3.39 1.11 -41.72
N LEU A 9 2.49 0.60 -42.56
CA LEU A 9 1.24 -0.05 -42.11
C LEU A 9 1.52 -1.31 -41.30
N PHE A 10 2.45 -2.18 -41.75
CA PHE A 10 2.81 -3.38 -40.99
C PHE A 10 3.43 -3.08 -39.63
N ALA A 11 4.21 -1.99 -39.50
CA ALA A 11 4.79 -1.54 -38.24
C ALA A 11 3.74 -0.98 -37.25
N LEU A 12 2.65 -0.37 -37.74
CA LEU A 12 1.56 0.14 -36.90
C LEU A 12 0.63 -0.98 -36.41
N LEU A 13 0.47 -2.06 -37.18
CA LEU A 13 -0.38 -3.20 -36.82
C LEU A 13 0.24 -4.15 -35.79
N SER A 14 1.58 -4.24 -35.71
CA SER A 14 2.28 -5.09 -34.73
C SER A 14 2.35 -4.49 -33.32
N ALA A 15 2.13 -3.17 -33.16
CA ALA A 15 2.22 -2.49 -31.88
C ALA A 15 1.12 -2.88 -30.87
N CYS A 16 -0.04 -3.34 -31.35
CA CYS A 16 -1.18 -3.69 -30.49
C CYS A 16 -1.12 -5.09 -29.86
N SER A 17 -0.25 -5.99 -30.33
CA SER A 17 -0.09 -7.34 -29.74
C SER A 17 0.80 -7.39 -28.50
N SER A 18 1.47 -6.29 -28.16
CA SER A 18 2.43 -6.22 -27.06
C SER A 18 1.84 -5.67 -25.75
N VAL A 19 0.53 -5.49 -25.65
CA VAL A 19 -0.08 -5.01 -24.40
C VAL A 19 -0.20 -6.19 -23.43
N PRO A 20 0.61 -6.26 -22.36
CA PRO A 20 0.43 -7.29 -21.36
C PRO A 20 -0.97 -7.16 -20.74
N PRO A 21 -1.66 -8.28 -20.48
CA PRO A 21 -2.95 -8.25 -19.80
C PRO A 21 -2.77 -7.55 -18.45
N LYS A 22 -3.65 -6.58 -18.15
CA LYS A 22 -3.62 -5.89 -16.85
C LYS A 22 -4.00 -6.90 -15.75
N PRO A 23 -3.20 -7.03 -14.68
CA PRO A 23 -3.55 -7.86 -13.54
C PRO A 23 -4.86 -7.37 -12.92
N VAL A 24 -5.69 -8.31 -12.49
CA VAL A 24 -6.90 -7.99 -11.73
C VAL A 24 -6.50 -7.76 -10.27
N VAL A 25 -6.43 -6.51 -9.85
CA VAL A 25 -6.29 -6.20 -8.41
C VAL A 25 -7.67 -6.25 -7.77
N LYS A 26 -7.84 -7.12 -6.78
CA LYS A 26 -9.09 -7.18 -6.01
C LYS A 26 -9.26 -5.87 -5.24
N SER A 27 -10.34 -5.14 -5.52
CA SER A 27 -10.65 -3.86 -4.88
C SER A 27 -11.29 -4.01 -3.49
N GLU A 28 -11.00 -5.10 -2.79
CA GLU A 28 -11.38 -5.26 -1.39
C GLU A 28 -10.38 -4.51 -0.52
N MET A 29 -10.86 -3.77 0.48
CA MET A 29 -9.97 -3.01 1.34
C MET A 29 -9.09 -3.94 2.18
N PRO A 30 -7.79 -3.63 2.31
CA PRO A 30 -6.93 -4.35 3.22
C PRO A 30 -7.35 -4.13 4.68
N SER A 31 -6.88 -5.00 5.57
CA SER A 31 -6.85 -4.65 6.99
C SER A 31 -5.86 -3.51 7.20
N VAL A 32 -6.32 -2.40 7.79
CA VAL A 32 -5.50 -1.23 8.11
C VAL A 32 -5.34 -1.14 9.62
N SER A 33 -4.09 -1.03 10.08
CA SER A 33 -3.79 -0.85 11.50
C SER A 33 -2.76 0.25 11.71
N TYR A 34 -2.65 0.74 12.94
CA TYR A 34 -1.63 1.69 13.34
C TYR A 34 -1.09 1.32 14.72
N GLN A 35 0.22 1.45 14.91
CA GLN A 35 0.88 1.31 16.20
C GLN A 35 1.89 2.44 16.43
N GLY A 36 1.80 3.13 17.57
CA GLY A 36 2.75 4.20 17.86
C GLY A 36 2.43 4.94 19.16
N ARG A 37 1.74 6.07 19.03
CA ARG A 37 1.50 7.02 20.13
C ARG A 37 0.79 6.37 21.30
N GLY A 38 -0.22 5.56 21.03
CA GLY A 38 -0.98 4.81 22.01
C GLY A 38 -0.13 3.75 22.72
N ALA A 39 0.62 2.95 21.96
CA ALA A 39 1.57 1.97 22.49
C ALA A 39 2.65 2.61 23.38
N ALA A 40 3.06 3.85 23.09
CA ALA A 40 4.01 4.59 23.92
C ALA A 40 3.35 5.25 25.15
N ALA A 41 2.17 5.86 24.98
CA ALA A 41 1.48 6.60 26.03
C ALA A 41 0.80 5.69 27.05
N GLY A 42 0.26 4.55 26.64
CA GLY A 42 -0.51 3.65 27.50
C GLY A 42 0.23 3.23 28.78
N PRO A 43 1.48 2.73 28.70
CA PRO A 43 2.30 2.42 29.87
C PRO A 43 2.58 3.64 30.76
N MET A 44 2.75 4.83 30.17
CA MET A 44 2.95 6.06 30.94
C MET A 44 1.69 6.46 31.70
N LEU A 45 0.53 6.31 31.06
CA LEU A 45 -0.78 6.58 31.66
C LEU A 45 -1.13 5.58 32.76
N MET A 46 -0.46 4.42 32.81
CA MET A 46 -0.70 3.41 33.85
C MET A 46 -0.45 3.96 35.26
N GLY A 47 0.51 4.87 35.42
CA GLY A 47 0.79 5.50 36.72
C GLY A 47 -0.36 6.37 37.23
N ALA A 48 -1.12 7.01 36.32
CA ALA A 48 -2.21 7.93 36.67
C ALA A 48 -3.60 7.28 36.62
N LEU A 49 -3.81 6.37 35.66
CA LEU A 49 -5.10 5.75 35.34
C LEU A 49 -5.13 4.25 35.64
N GLY A 50 -4.05 3.67 36.16
CA GLY A 50 -3.94 2.23 36.39
C GLY A 50 -4.06 1.43 35.09
N PRO A 51 -4.64 0.22 35.12
CA PRO A 51 -4.86 -0.59 33.92
C PRO A 51 -5.67 0.13 32.82
N ALA A 52 -6.52 1.09 33.18
CA ALA A 52 -7.28 1.87 32.21
C ALA A 52 -6.36 2.75 31.34
N GLY A 53 -5.20 3.18 31.84
CA GLY A 53 -4.21 3.93 31.06
C GLY A 53 -3.69 3.16 29.85
N ILE A 54 -3.44 1.85 30.01
CA ILE A 54 -3.04 0.96 28.91
C ILE A 54 -4.16 0.83 27.89
N ALA A 55 -5.41 0.67 28.35
CA ALA A 55 -6.57 0.59 27.47
C ALA A 55 -6.79 1.90 26.67
N VAL A 56 -6.58 3.06 27.30
CA VAL A 56 -6.61 4.36 26.61
C VAL A 56 -5.52 4.43 25.54
N GLY A 57 -4.29 3.96 25.85
CA GLY A 57 -3.22 3.83 24.87
C GLY A 57 -3.66 3.01 23.64
N PHE A 58 -4.18 1.81 23.85
CA PHE A 58 -4.70 0.98 22.76
C PHE A 58 -5.81 1.69 21.95
N ALA A 59 -6.72 2.39 22.63
CA ALA A 59 -7.80 3.11 21.97
C ALA A 59 -7.30 4.28 21.09
N ILE A 60 -6.20 4.94 21.48
CA ILE A 60 -5.56 5.98 20.67
C ILE A 60 -5.06 5.39 19.34
N ASP A 61 -4.31 4.28 19.41
CA ASP A 61 -3.76 3.65 18.21
C ASP A 61 -4.85 3.10 17.29
N VAL A 62 -5.91 2.49 17.87
CA VAL A 62 -7.10 2.06 17.11
C VAL A 62 -7.81 3.24 16.46
N GLY A 63 -7.93 4.38 17.15
CA GLY A 63 -8.53 5.60 16.61
C GLY A 63 -7.75 6.11 15.39
N ILE A 64 -6.43 6.25 15.52
CA ILE A 64 -5.56 6.68 14.42
C ILE A 64 -5.64 5.71 13.24
N GLY A 65 -5.59 4.40 13.50
CA GLY A 65 -5.72 3.39 12.45
C GLY A 65 -7.04 3.49 11.70
N LYS A 66 -8.16 3.78 12.40
CA LYS A 66 -9.47 4.01 11.77
C LYS A 66 -9.50 5.27 10.92
N ASP A 67 -8.88 6.36 11.37
CA ASP A 67 -8.82 7.60 10.60
C ASP A 67 -8.03 7.40 9.30
N ILE A 68 -6.89 6.70 9.35
CA ILE A 68 -6.11 6.34 8.16
C ILE A 68 -6.92 5.42 7.23
N ALA A 69 -7.59 4.41 7.78
CA ALA A 69 -8.43 3.51 7.01
C ALA A 69 -9.56 4.26 6.28
N ALA A 70 -10.18 5.24 6.94
CA ALA A 70 -11.22 6.08 6.36
C ALA A 70 -10.67 6.94 5.21
N ALA A 71 -9.50 7.55 5.35
CA ALA A 71 -8.87 8.32 4.29
C ALA A 71 -8.49 7.46 3.06
N LEU A 72 -8.03 6.23 3.30
CA LEU A 72 -7.78 5.26 2.22
C LEU A 72 -9.08 4.84 1.52
N GLU A 73 -10.16 4.62 2.28
CA GLU A 73 -11.47 4.26 1.74
C GLU A 73 -12.07 5.40 0.90
N GLU A 74 -11.95 6.66 1.34
CA GLU A 74 -12.45 7.82 0.59
C GLU A 74 -11.82 7.93 -0.81
N SER A 75 -10.56 7.52 -0.94
CA SER A 75 -9.79 7.57 -2.18
C SER A 75 -9.57 6.20 -2.83
N LYS A 76 -10.37 5.20 -2.44
CA LYS A 76 -10.22 3.79 -2.81
C LYS A 76 -10.08 3.54 -4.30
N ASP A 77 -10.99 4.05 -5.12
CA ASP A 77 -11.01 3.77 -6.56
C ASP A 77 -9.74 4.29 -7.25
N GLN A 78 -9.31 5.50 -6.89
CA GLN A 78 -8.08 6.09 -7.40
C GLN A 78 -6.86 5.32 -6.89
N GLY A 79 -6.85 4.96 -5.61
CA GLY A 79 -5.79 4.16 -4.99
C GLY A 79 -5.58 2.82 -5.68
N PHE A 80 -6.65 2.04 -5.86
CA PHE A 80 -6.57 0.75 -6.54
C PHE A 80 -6.18 0.87 -8.02
N GLN A 81 -6.59 1.94 -8.72
CA GLN A 81 -6.11 2.19 -10.09
C GLN A 81 -4.59 2.41 -10.14
N LEU A 82 -4.05 3.19 -9.19
CA LEU A 82 -2.61 3.42 -9.09
C LEU A 82 -1.85 2.14 -8.75
N VAL A 83 -2.33 1.38 -7.76
CA VAL A 83 -1.75 0.07 -7.39
C VAL A 83 -1.79 -0.90 -8.56
N THR A 84 -2.92 -1.02 -9.26
CA THR A 84 -3.05 -1.88 -10.45
C THR A 84 -2.03 -1.52 -11.52
N THR A 85 -1.87 -0.22 -11.78
CA THR A 85 -0.91 0.26 -12.77
C THR A 85 0.53 -0.09 -12.38
N GLN A 86 0.89 0.08 -11.11
CA GLN A 86 2.25 -0.25 -10.65
C GLN A 86 2.51 -1.76 -10.61
N ILE A 87 1.54 -2.57 -10.20
CA ILE A 87 1.68 -4.03 -10.23
C ILE A 87 1.85 -4.52 -11.66
N ALA A 88 1.05 -4.01 -12.61
CA ALA A 88 1.18 -4.37 -14.02
C ALA A 88 2.58 -4.08 -14.60
N GLN A 89 3.22 -2.99 -14.14
CA GLN A 89 4.54 -2.60 -14.58
C GLN A 89 5.66 -3.41 -13.92
N GLN A 90 5.52 -3.68 -12.61
CA GLN A 90 6.57 -4.33 -11.82
C GLN A 90 6.50 -5.85 -11.85
N TYR A 91 5.33 -6.43 -12.10
CA TYR A 91 5.07 -7.86 -12.07
C TYR A 91 4.22 -8.27 -13.29
N PRO A 92 4.82 -8.32 -14.50
CA PRO A 92 4.09 -8.53 -15.75
C PRO A 92 3.43 -9.92 -15.85
N ASP A 93 3.93 -10.91 -15.11
CA ASP A 93 3.43 -12.30 -15.13
C ASP A 93 2.31 -12.55 -14.11
N VAL A 94 1.93 -11.52 -13.34
CA VAL A 94 0.85 -11.61 -12.36
C VAL A 94 -0.49 -11.47 -13.03
N SER A 95 -1.38 -12.43 -12.75
CA SER A 95 -2.77 -12.44 -13.24
C SER A 95 -3.72 -11.70 -12.30
N SER A 96 -3.50 -11.81 -10.99
CA SER A 96 -4.27 -11.08 -9.99
C SER A 96 -3.43 -10.73 -8.77
N ALA A 97 -3.81 -9.66 -8.08
CA ALA A 97 -3.19 -9.27 -6.83
C ALA A 97 -4.24 -8.89 -5.78
N THR A 98 -3.93 -9.14 -4.51
CA THR A 98 -4.76 -8.76 -3.37
C THR A 98 -3.90 -8.01 -2.37
N LEU A 99 -4.34 -6.83 -1.95
CA LEU A 99 -3.75 -6.10 -0.83
C LEU A 99 -4.34 -6.69 0.45
N LEU A 100 -3.57 -7.48 1.19
CA LEU A 100 -4.08 -8.17 2.37
C LEU A 100 -4.07 -7.26 3.61
N LYS A 101 -2.96 -6.55 3.80
CA LYS A 101 -2.69 -5.82 5.03
C LYS A 101 -1.89 -4.56 4.77
N VAL A 102 -2.18 -3.51 5.54
CA VAL A 102 -1.41 -2.27 5.60
C VAL A 102 -1.27 -1.86 7.06
N ASP A 103 -0.13 -2.12 7.66
CA ASP A 103 0.16 -1.80 9.06
C ASP A 103 1.06 -0.58 9.15
N PHE A 104 0.52 0.52 9.64
CA PHE A 104 1.29 1.73 9.91
C PHE A 104 1.99 1.66 11.26
N GLN A 105 3.22 2.13 11.31
CA GLN A 105 4.00 2.25 12.53
C GLN A 105 4.62 3.63 12.62
N ALA A 106 4.53 4.25 13.80
CA ALA A 106 5.20 5.52 14.06
C ALA A 106 6.71 5.38 13.88
N GLN A 107 7.34 6.37 13.27
CA GLN A 107 8.78 6.40 13.13
C GLN A 107 9.44 6.61 14.49
N ARG A 108 10.51 5.84 14.75
CA ARG A 108 11.25 5.98 15.99
C ARG A 108 11.89 7.37 16.08
N GLY A 109 11.56 8.10 17.14
CA GLY A 109 12.10 9.44 17.40
C GLY A 109 11.32 10.56 16.72
N ASP A 110 10.29 10.26 15.92
CA ASP A 110 9.40 11.24 15.31
C ASP A 110 7.99 10.66 15.19
N ASP A 111 7.11 11.00 16.13
CA ASP A 111 5.73 10.49 16.17
C ASP A 111 4.77 11.24 15.21
N GLU A 112 5.27 12.23 14.48
CA GLU A 112 4.57 12.90 13.36
C GLU A 112 4.79 12.16 12.04
N LEU A 113 5.68 11.18 12.00
CA LEU A 113 5.94 10.35 10.83
C LEU A 113 5.50 8.90 11.08
N ALA A 114 4.96 8.26 10.05
CA ALA A 114 4.66 6.84 10.07
C ALA A 114 4.98 6.18 8.73
N PHE A 115 5.54 4.98 8.77
CA PHE A 115 5.73 4.13 7.60
C PHE A 115 4.75 2.96 7.67
N ALA A 116 4.45 2.34 6.53
CA ALA A 116 3.60 1.16 6.47
C ALA A 116 4.37 -0.09 6.07
N THR A 117 3.99 -1.21 6.67
CA THR A 117 4.25 -2.56 6.17
C THR A 117 3.03 -3.00 5.36
N VAL A 118 3.25 -3.38 4.11
CA VAL A 118 2.21 -3.74 3.15
C VAL A 118 2.39 -5.20 2.75
N GLU A 119 1.36 -6.01 2.97
CA GLU A 119 1.34 -7.41 2.53
C GLU A 119 0.49 -7.54 1.26
N LEU A 120 1.11 -8.04 0.19
CA LEU A 120 0.47 -8.31 -1.09
C LEU A 120 0.52 -9.79 -1.42
N LEU A 121 -0.62 -10.36 -1.79
CA LEU A 121 -0.69 -11.68 -2.42
C LEU A 121 -0.73 -11.51 -3.94
N LEU A 122 0.31 -11.99 -4.62
CA LEU A 122 0.40 -12.03 -6.06
C LEU A 122 0.08 -13.43 -6.56
N VAL A 123 -0.78 -13.54 -7.57
CA VAL A 123 -1.15 -14.83 -8.18
C VAL A 123 -0.71 -14.83 -9.64
N SER A 124 0.16 -15.77 -9.99
CA SER A 124 0.68 -15.98 -11.34
C SER A 124 0.39 -17.41 -11.81
N ALA A 125 0.79 -17.75 -13.04
CA ALA A 125 0.73 -19.11 -13.54
C ALA A 125 1.65 -20.08 -12.77
N GLU A 126 2.70 -19.57 -12.14
CA GLU A 126 3.69 -20.34 -11.37
C GLU A 126 3.24 -20.63 -9.94
N GLY A 127 2.21 -19.92 -9.46
CA GLY A 127 1.64 -20.08 -8.14
C GLY A 127 1.37 -18.74 -7.44
N GLU A 128 1.20 -18.83 -6.13
CA GLU A 128 0.95 -17.70 -5.25
C GLU A 128 2.25 -17.26 -4.57
N GLN A 129 2.48 -15.95 -4.53
CA GLN A 129 3.62 -15.34 -3.86
C GLN A 129 3.12 -14.27 -2.88
N LEU A 130 3.48 -14.41 -1.61
CA LEU A 130 3.29 -13.36 -0.61
C LEU A 130 4.50 -12.41 -0.64
N LEU A 131 4.22 -11.13 -0.78
CA LEU A 131 5.22 -10.06 -0.83
C LEU A 131 4.99 -9.12 0.36
N CYS A 132 6.05 -8.83 1.10
CA CYS A 132 6.05 -7.81 2.15
C CYS A 132 6.85 -6.60 1.67
N LEU A 133 6.23 -5.43 1.68
CA LEU A 133 6.86 -4.16 1.31
C LEU A 133 6.81 -3.17 2.46
N GLN A 134 7.86 -2.35 2.59
CA GLN A 134 7.90 -1.24 3.53
C GLN A 134 7.82 0.09 2.75
N THR A 135 6.99 1.01 3.21
CA THR A 135 6.94 2.36 2.63
C THR A 135 8.00 3.27 3.23
N GLU A 136 8.31 4.35 2.52
CA GLU A 136 8.93 5.51 3.15
C GLU A 136 7.99 6.10 4.23
N PRO A 137 8.54 6.82 5.23
CA PRO A 137 7.74 7.52 6.21
C PRO A 137 6.92 8.66 5.57
N GLY A 138 5.65 8.75 5.93
CA GLY A 138 4.75 9.85 5.60
C GLY A 138 4.30 10.61 6.83
N ASN A 139 3.85 11.85 6.62
CA ASN A 139 3.31 12.68 7.70
C ASN A 139 1.97 12.09 8.21
N LEU A 140 1.90 11.80 9.51
CA LEU A 140 0.76 11.13 10.14
C LEU A 140 -0.54 11.95 10.04
N PRO A 141 -0.57 13.27 10.29
CA PRO A 141 -1.74 14.10 10.00
C PRO A 141 -2.26 13.92 8.57
N GLN A 142 -1.37 13.98 7.57
CA GLN A 142 -1.76 13.79 6.16
C GLN A 142 -2.25 12.37 5.86
N LEU A 143 -1.69 11.34 6.51
CA LEU A 143 -2.15 9.95 6.34
C LEU A 143 -3.60 9.74 6.81
N LYS A 144 -4.08 10.54 7.75
CA LYS A 144 -5.45 10.47 8.29
C LYS A 144 -6.48 11.26 7.48
N GLU A 145 -6.04 12.15 6.60
CA GLU A 145 -6.91 13.15 5.97
C GLU A 145 -6.80 13.17 4.44
N THR A 146 -5.85 12.44 3.86
CA THR A 146 -5.54 12.51 2.42
C THR A 146 -5.23 11.14 1.83
N SER A 147 -5.12 11.07 0.49
CA SER A 147 -4.71 9.87 -0.24
C SER A 147 -3.21 9.55 -0.16
N LEU A 148 -2.45 10.21 0.73
CA LEU A 148 -1.00 10.01 0.88
C LEU A 148 -0.63 8.53 1.07
N GLY A 149 -1.43 7.76 1.81
CA GLY A 149 -1.19 6.34 2.03
C GLY A 149 -1.11 5.54 0.72
N TRP A 150 -1.99 5.80 -0.26
CA TRP A 150 -1.93 5.18 -1.58
C TRP A 150 -0.66 5.55 -2.35
N SER A 151 -0.22 6.81 -2.26
CA SER A 151 1.03 7.25 -2.89
C SER A 151 2.25 6.53 -2.31
N LEU A 152 2.30 6.35 -0.99
CA LEU A 152 3.38 5.63 -0.33
C LEU A 152 3.41 4.14 -0.69
N ILE A 153 2.24 3.49 -0.69
CA ILE A 153 2.12 2.07 -1.09
C ILE A 153 2.61 1.86 -2.52
N THR A 154 2.19 2.72 -3.45
CA THR A 154 2.58 2.59 -4.86
C THR A 154 4.06 2.87 -5.11
N LYS A 155 4.66 3.81 -4.36
CA LYS A 155 6.11 4.00 -4.34
C LYS A 155 6.85 2.76 -3.83
N ALA A 156 6.37 2.14 -2.75
CA ALA A 156 6.97 0.93 -2.20
C ALA A 156 6.93 -0.25 -3.19
N ILE A 157 5.80 -0.41 -3.91
CA ILE A 157 5.66 -1.40 -4.99
C ILE A 157 6.69 -1.15 -6.10
N THR A 158 6.86 0.12 -6.50
CA THR A 158 7.81 0.53 -7.54
C THR A 158 9.26 0.29 -7.12
N ALA A 159 9.60 0.65 -5.88
CA ALA A 159 10.94 0.50 -5.32
C ALA A 159 11.28 -0.96 -4.97
N ARG A 160 10.27 -1.84 -4.90
CA ARG A 160 10.38 -3.21 -4.37
C ARG A 160 11.09 -3.23 -3.01
N GLN A 161 10.77 -2.25 -2.18
CA GLN A 161 11.39 -2.08 -0.88
C GLN A 161 10.87 -3.17 0.05
N ALA A 162 11.58 -4.29 0.11
CA ALA A 162 11.20 -5.42 0.93
C ALA A 162 11.23 -5.06 2.42
N CYS A 163 10.34 -5.66 3.19
CA CYS A 163 10.42 -5.62 4.64
C CYS A 163 11.78 -6.15 5.12
N PRO A 164 12.32 -5.63 6.24
CA PRO A 164 13.47 -6.26 6.87
C PRO A 164 13.15 -7.73 7.19
N ASN A 165 14.13 -8.62 6.95
CA ASN A 165 14.06 -9.96 7.50
C ASN A 165 14.31 -9.83 9.01
N ASP A 166 13.27 -10.04 9.82
CA ASP A 166 13.39 -10.13 11.28
C ASP A 166 14.28 -11.32 11.70
#